data_AF-A0A2N1RA78-F1
#
_entry.id   AF-A0A2N1RA78-F1
#
_cell.length_a   1.000
_cell.length_b   1.000
_cell.length_c   1.000
_cell.angle_alpha   90.00
_cell.angle_beta   90.00
_cell.angle_gamma   90.00
#
_symmetry.space_group_name_H-M   'P 1'
#
loop_
_entity.id
_entity.type
_entity.pdbx_description
1 polymer ?
#
loop_
_entity_poly.entity_id
_entity_poly.type
_entity_poly.pdbx_seq_one_letter_code
_entity_poly.pdbx_strand_id
1 'polypeptide(L)'
;MTYTAHEYQQYASDFIETHPVAAILLACGLGKTIITLTAVHNLLFDSFEVRKVLVIAPLRVARDTWPSEIGKWDHLQLLRTSVAVGSTAERIIALERK
;
A
#
# COMPACT_ATOMS: atom_id res chain seq x y z
N MET A 1 -14.88 -4.66 -2.63
CA MET A 1 -15.71 -3.63 -1.96
C MET A 1 -15.44 -2.29 -2.62
N THR A 2 -16.49 -1.52 -2.91
CA THR A 2 -16.34 -0.13 -3.38
C THR A 2 -15.82 0.75 -2.24
N TYR A 3 -14.72 1.45 -2.50
CA TYR A 3 -14.15 2.40 -1.56
C TYR A 3 -14.69 3.81 -1.85
N THR A 4 -15.32 4.42 -0.87
CA THR A 4 -15.69 5.84 -0.88
C THR A 4 -14.86 6.53 0.19
N ALA A 5 -13.85 7.29 -0.22
CA ALA A 5 -12.96 7.96 0.71
C ALA A 5 -13.71 9.03 1.50
N HIS A 6 -13.45 9.10 2.80
CA HIS A 6 -13.78 10.30 3.57
C HIS A 6 -12.83 11.44 3.19
N GLU A 7 -13.23 12.70 3.40
CA GLU A 7 -12.42 13.86 3.05
C GLU A 7 -11.00 13.82 3.65
N TYR A 8 -10.86 13.37 4.90
CA TYR A 8 -9.54 13.25 5.54
C TYR A 8 -8.66 12.15 4.91
N GLN A 9 -9.26 11.13 4.31
CA GLN A 9 -8.54 10.05 3.63
C GLN A 9 -8.07 10.50 2.25
N GLN A 10 -8.91 11.26 1.55
CA GLN A 10 -8.55 11.89 0.28
C GLN A 10 -7.40 12.87 0.50
N TYR A 11 -7.55 13.81 1.43
CA TYR A 11 -6.49 14.74 1.81
C TYR A 11 -5.16 14.04 2.14
N ALA A 12 -5.21 12.96 2.93
CA ALA A 12 -3.99 12.23 3.31
C ALA A 12 -3.36 11.45 2.13
N SER A 13 -4.17 10.99 1.16
CA SER A 13 -3.66 10.34 -0.06
C SER A 13 -2.98 11.38 -0.95
N ASP A 14 -3.66 12.50 -1.21
CA ASP A 14 -3.14 13.62 -2.00
C ASP A 14 -1.83 14.16 -1.39
N PHE A 15 -1.74 14.21 -0.06
CA PHE A 15 -0.54 14.63 0.65
C PHE A 15 0.66 13.70 0.37
N ILE A 16 0.44 12.38 0.29
CA ILE A 16 1.48 11.41 -0.09
C ILE A 16 1.90 11.63 -1.55
N GLU A 17 0.93 11.86 -2.45
CA GLU A 17 1.16 11.99 -3.89
C GLU A 17 1.91 13.27 -4.26
N THR A 18 1.69 14.37 -3.53
CA THR A 18 2.23 15.70 -3.84
C THR A 18 3.55 16.02 -3.13
N HIS A 19 3.97 15.20 -2.17
CA HIS A 19 5.19 15.43 -1.39
C HIS A 19 6.18 14.27 -1.60
N PRO A 20 7.46 14.57 -1.93
CA PRO A 20 8.49 13.52 -2.07
C PRO A 20 8.68 12.67 -0.81
N VAL A 21 8.38 13.23 0.36
CA VAL A 21 8.42 12.55 1.66
C VAL A 21 7.21 13.00 2.48
N ALA A 22 6.44 12.05 2.99
CA ALA A 22 5.24 12.31 3.78
C ALA A 22 5.21 11.47 5.07
N ALA A 23 4.63 12.04 6.13
CA ALA A 23 4.33 11.33 7.37
C ALA A 23 2.85 11.47 7.71
N ILE A 24 2.11 10.35 7.69
CA ILE A 24 0.67 10.33 7.97
C ILE A 24 0.44 9.78 9.39
N LEU A 25 0.11 10.69 10.32
CA LEU A 25 -0.15 10.36 11.72
C LEU A 25 -1.64 10.42 12.03
N LEU A 26 -2.30 9.26 11.94
CA LEU A 26 -3.75 9.12 12.19
C LEU A 26 -4.01 8.08 13.28
N ALA A 27 -5.10 8.26 14.03
CA ALA A 27 -5.57 7.31 15.04
C ALA A 27 -5.85 5.91 14.45
N CYS A 28 -5.88 4.90 15.32
CA CYS A 28 -6.26 3.54 14.93
C CYS A 28 -7.69 3.49 14.38
N GLY A 29 -7.93 2.67 13.36
CA GLY A 29 -9.24 2.56 12.71
C GLY A 29 -9.52 3.57 11.60
N LEU A 30 -8.69 4.62 11.41
CA LEU A 30 -8.92 5.65 10.39
C LEU A 30 -8.47 5.28 8.97
N GLY A 31 -8.22 4.00 8.68
CA GLY A 31 -7.91 3.55 7.32
C GLY A 31 -6.52 3.95 6.78
N LYS A 32 -5.51 4.10 7.65
CA LYS A 32 -4.12 4.40 7.24
C LYS A 32 -3.62 3.53 6.08
N THR A 33 -3.91 2.23 6.12
CA THR A 33 -3.50 1.30 5.06
C THR A 33 -4.18 1.60 3.73
N ILE A 34 -5.50 1.86 3.71
CA ILE A 34 -6.23 2.14 2.46
C ILE A 34 -5.87 3.51 1.88
N ILE A 35 -5.59 4.50 2.73
CA ILE A 35 -5.01 5.79 2.33
C ILE A 35 -3.70 5.56 1.58
N THR A 36 -2.74 4.87 2.21
CA THR A 36 -1.43 4.63 1.58
C THR A 36 -1.54 3.79 0.31
N LEU A 37 -2.39 2.76 0.28
CA LEU A 37 -2.59 1.92 -0.90
C LEU A 37 -3.24 2.67 -2.07
N THR A 38 -4.14 3.60 -1.78
CA THR A 38 -4.77 4.45 -2.80
C THR A 38 -3.73 5.37 -3.42
N ALA A 39 -2.92 6.06 -2.60
CA ALA A 39 -1.81 6.87 -3.11
C ALA A 39 -0.80 6.06 -3.94
N VAL A 40 -0.43 4.87 -3.47
CA VAL A 40 0.45 3.95 -4.21
C VAL A 40 -0.16 3.54 -5.54
N HIS A 41 -1.46 3.24 -5.59
CA HIS A 41 -2.15 2.89 -6.83
C HIS A 41 -2.07 4.04 -7.84
N ASN A 42 -2.36 5.27 -7.41
CA ASN A 42 -2.31 6.46 -8.27
C ASN A 42 -0.89 6.73 -8.79
N LEU A 43 0.11 6.66 -7.93
CA LEU A 43 1.52 6.83 -8.32
C LEU A 43 2.00 5.78 -9.33
N LEU A 44 1.44 4.56 -9.29
CA LEU A 44 1.79 3.47 -10.21
C LEU A 44 1.03 3.55 -11.54
N PHE A 45 -0.26 3.89 -11.52
CA PHE A 45 -1.17 3.64 -12.63
C PHE A 45 -1.92 4.86 -13.16
N ASP A 46 -1.89 5.98 -12.44
CA ASP A 46 -2.50 7.25 -12.88
C ASP A 46 -1.42 8.25 -13.29
N SER A 47 -0.47 8.56 -12.38
CA SER A 47 0.63 9.49 -12.67
C SER A 47 1.88 8.83 -13.23
N PHE A 48 2.03 7.51 -13.07
CA PHE A 48 3.19 6.72 -13.54
C PHE A 48 4.55 7.20 -13.00
N GLU A 49 4.57 7.83 -11.82
CA GLU A 49 5.80 8.35 -11.20
C GLU A 49 6.67 7.25 -10.59
N VAL A 50 6.08 6.12 -10.21
CA VAL A 50 6.79 4.99 -9.63
C VAL A 50 6.48 3.69 -10.37
N ARG A 51 7.35 2.69 -10.22
CA ARG A 51 7.20 1.38 -10.87
C ARG A 51 7.04 0.21 -9.90
N LYS A 52 7.68 0.29 -8.73
CA LYS A 52 7.63 -0.72 -7.68
C LYS A 52 7.72 -0.03 -6.33
N VAL A 53 6.96 -0.54 -5.36
CA VAL A 53 6.92 -0.01 -3.99
C VAL A 53 7.35 -1.10 -3.02
N LEU A 54 8.22 -0.73 -2.07
CA LEU A 54 8.62 -1.58 -0.94
C LEU A 54 7.89 -1.12 0.32
N VAL A 55 7.15 -2.03 0.94
CA VAL A 55 6.51 -1.81 2.23
C VAL A 55 7.32 -2.50 3.32
N ILE A 56 7.70 -1.73 4.35
CA ILE A 56 8.38 -2.26 5.55
C ILE A 56 7.39 -2.16 6.71
N ALA A 57 7.08 -3.30 7.33
CA ALA A 57 6.11 -3.38 8.42
C ALA A 57 6.47 -4.51 9.41
N PRO A 58 5.89 -4.51 10.63
CA PRO A 58 5.99 -5.65 11.53
C PRO A 58 5.55 -6.95 10.86
N LEU A 59 6.17 -8.07 11.24
CA LEU A 59 6.05 -9.35 10.55
C LEU A 59 4.60 -9.79 10.26
N ARG A 60 3.69 -9.69 11.23
CA ARG A 60 2.27 -10.05 11.03
C ARG A 60 1.55 -9.08 10.10
N VAL A 61 1.86 -7.79 10.19
CA VAL A 61 1.23 -6.76 9.34
C VAL A 61 1.66 -6.94 7.89
N ALA A 62 2.95 -7.20 7.65
CA ALA A 62 3.47 -7.47 6.31
C ALA A 62 2.89 -8.77 5.70
N ARG A 63 2.73 -9.80 6.52
CA ARG A 63 2.23 -11.11 6.07
C ARG A 63 0.73 -11.11 5.79
N ASP A 64 -0.05 -10.50 6.67
CA ASP A 64 -1.49 -10.72 6.73
C ASP A 64 -2.28 -9.45 6.34
N THR A 65 -1.95 -8.30 6.92
CA THR A 65 -2.76 -7.08 6.81
C THR A 65 -2.69 -6.47 5.41
N TRP A 66 -1.49 -6.23 4.88
CA TRP A 66 -1.35 -5.56 3.57
C TRP A 66 -1.95 -6.38 2.41
N PRO A 67 -1.66 -7.70 2.28
CA PRO A 67 -2.28 -8.50 1.24
C PRO A 67 -3.81 -8.59 1.37
N SER A 68 -4.32 -8.69 2.61
CA SER A 68 -5.75 -8.75 2.86
C SER A 68 -6.46 -7.44 2.49
N GLU A 69 -5.89 -6.29 2.82
CA GLU A 69 -6.47 -4.99 2.44
C GLU A 69 -6.48 -4.80 0.93
N ILE A 70 -5.42 -5.20 0.22
CA ILE A 70 -5.38 -5.10 -1.26
C ILE A 70 -6.47 -5.97 -1.88
N GLY A 71 -6.66 -7.20 -1.41
CA GLY A 71 -7.70 -8.10 -1.91
C GLY A 71 -9.13 -7.66 -1.57
N LYS A 72 -9.31 -6.73 -0.63
CA LYS A 72 -10.63 -6.30 -0.14
C LYS A 72 -11.28 -5.22 -1.03
N TRP A 73 -10.48 -4.34 -1.63
CA TRP A 73 -10.97 -3.14 -2.31
C TRP A 73 -10.91 -3.28 -3.83
N ASP A 74 -11.97 -2.85 -4.51
CA ASP A 74 -12.14 -3.10 -5.95
C ASP A 74 -11.22 -2.22 -6.81
N HIS A 75 -10.91 -1.00 -6.36
CA HIS A 75 -9.99 -0.11 -7.06
C HIS A 75 -8.52 -0.53 -6.93
N LEU A 76 -8.19 -1.41 -5.99
CA LEU A 76 -6.80 -1.87 -5.77
C LEU A 76 -6.44 -3.15 -6.54
N GLN A 77 -7.36 -3.70 -7.34
CA GLN A 77 -7.18 -5.00 -8.00
C GLN A 77 -6.01 -5.06 -9.00
N LEU A 78 -5.51 -3.90 -9.44
CA LEU A 78 -4.32 -3.82 -10.29
C LEU A 78 -3.01 -4.00 -9.51
N LEU A 79 -3.03 -3.79 -8.19
CA LEU A 79 -1.85 -3.98 -7.35
C LEU A 79 -1.52 -5.47 -7.22
N ARG A 80 -0.28 -5.81 -7.56
CA ARG A 80 0.29 -7.13 -7.30
C ARG A 80 1.30 -7.02 -6.19
N THR A 81 1.21 -7.91 -5.21
CA THR A 81 2.13 -7.95 -4.07
C THR A 81 2.88 -9.26 -3.96
N SER A 82 4.12 -9.17 -3.51
CA SER A 82 4.89 -10.33 -3.05
C SER A 82 5.23 -10.15 -1.58
N VAL A 83 4.93 -11.17 -0.77
CA VAL A 83 5.19 -11.15 0.67
C VAL A 83 6.59 -11.70 0.93
N ALA A 84 7.56 -10.80 1.15
CA ALA A 84 8.94 -11.14 1.42
C ALA A 84 9.23 -11.19 2.93
N VAL A 85 8.82 -12.27 3.59
CA VAL A 85 9.10 -12.53 5.02
C VAL A 85 9.78 -13.89 5.22
N GLY A 86 10.25 -14.18 6.44
CA GLY A 86 10.95 -15.42 6.76
C GLY A 86 12.47 -15.28 6.71
N SER A 87 13.16 -16.36 6.32
CA SER A 87 14.60 -16.42 6.11
C SER A 87 15.06 -15.53 4.95
N THR A 88 16.36 -15.27 4.87
CA THR A 88 16.94 -14.49 3.76
C THR A 88 16.64 -15.12 2.40
N ALA A 89 16.71 -16.45 2.28
CA ALA A 89 16.42 -17.16 1.04
C ALA A 89 14.96 -16.99 0.61
N GLU A 90 14.01 -17.15 1.54
CA GLU A 90 12.58 -16.97 1.25
C GLU A 90 12.26 -15.54 0.79
N ARG A 91 12.89 -14.53 1.41
CA ARG A 91 12.72 -13.13 1.00
C ARG A 91 13.25 -12.85 -0.40
N ILE A 92 14.42 -13.39 -0.76
CA ILE A 92 14.99 -13.23 -2.11
C ILE A 92 14.07 -13.87 -3.15
N ILE A 93 13.65 -15.12 -2.92
CA ILE A 93 12.74 -15.85 -3.81
C ILE A 93 11.43 -15.07 -4.01
N ALA A 94 10.87 -14.49 -2.95
CA ALA A 94 9.65 -13.69 -3.05
C ALA A 94 9.85 -12.44 -3.92
N LEU A 95 10.98 -11.73 -3.80
CA LEU A 95 11.25 -10.51 -4.55
C LEU A 95 11.55 -10.75 -6.05
N GLU A 96 11.98 -11.97 -6.40
CA GLU A 96 12.30 -12.37 -7.78
C GLU A 96 11.08 -12.85 -8.59
N ARG A 97 9.93 -13.11 -7.92
CA ARG A 97 8.68 -13.47 -8.61
C ARG A 97 8.25 -12.33 -9.55
N LYS A 98 7.99 -12.66 -10.81
CA LYS A 98 7.53 -11.74 -11.86
C LYS A 98 6.00 -11.61 -11.89
#